data_AF-A0A967VKS3-F1
#
_entry.id   AF-A0A967VKS3-F1
#
_cell.length_a   1.000
_cell.length_b   1.000
_cell.length_c   1.000
_cell.angle_alpha   90.00
_cell.angle_beta   90.00
_cell.angle_gamma   90.00
#
_symmetry.space_group_name_H-M   'P 1'
#
loop_
_entity.id
_entity.type
_entity.pdbx_description
1 polymer ?
#
loop_
_entity_poly.entity_id
_entity_poly.type
_entity_poly.pdbx_seq_one_letter_code
_entity_poly.pdbx_strand_id
1 'polypeptide(L)' 'MGKHERTALDKARDELFSHINRCGVLDAAEDQQVEWLDDTMQFMEERYPDLSQTELKELRELGIRYCRPA' A
#
# COMPACT_ATOMS: atom_id res chain seq x y z
N MET A 1 28.73 -2.44 8.94
CA MET A 1 27.82 -2.30 7.79
C MET A 1 26.51 -3.00 8.14
N GLY A 2 25.66 -2.36 8.94
CA GLY A 2 24.36 -2.94 9.32
C GLY A 2 23.39 -2.78 8.17
N LYS A 3 23.26 -3.82 7.33
CA LYS A 3 22.29 -3.81 6.23
C LYS A 3 20.93 -4.07 6.89
N HIS A 4 20.13 -3.04 7.10
CA HIS A 4 18.71 -3.23 7.42
C HIS A 4 18.09 -3.96 6.23
N GLU A 5 17.92 -5.27 6.36
CA GLU A 5 17.18 -6.05 5.37
C GLU A 5 15.73 -5.55 5.42
N ARG A 6 15.26 -4.94 4.33
CA ARG A 6 13.87 -4.48 4.24
C ARG A 6 12.95 -5.69 4.35
N THR A 7 12.00 -5.61 5.29
CA THR A 7 10.98 -6.64 5.48
C THR A 7 10.10 -6.77 4.24
N ALA A 8 9.33 -7.87 4.14
CA ALA A 8 8.31 -7.99 3.09
C ALA A 8 7.32 -6.82 3.15
N LEU A 9 6.93 -6.40 4.37
CA LEU A 9 6.03 -5.28 4.60
C LEU A 9 6.62 -3.94 4.12
N ASP A 10 7.92 -3.69 4.38
CA ASP A 10 8.59 -2.47 3.89
C ASP A 10 8.56 -2.40 2.36
N LYS A 11 8.83 -3.53 1.68
CA LYS A 11 8.80 -3.60 0.21
C LYS A 11 7.38 -3.38 -0.32
N ALA A 12 6.38 -4.02 0.29
CA ALA A 12 4.98 -3.88 -0.08
C ALA A 12 4.48 -2.44 0.10
N ARG A 13 4.84 -1.79 1.21
CA ARG A 13 4.53 -0.37 1.46
C ARG A 13 5.11 0.53 0.38
N ASP A 14 6.41 0.39 0.11
CA ASP A 14 7.10 1.22 -0.87
C ASP A 14 6.51 1.02 -2.28
N GLU A 15 6.11 -0.20 -2.62
CA GLU A 15 5.43 -0.51 -3.89
C GLU A 15 4.02 0.09 -3.96
N LEU A 16 3.22 -0.06 -2.90
CA LEU A 16 1.87 0.53 -2.81
C LEU A 16 1.93 2.05 -3.01
N PHE A 17 2.83 2.72 -2.31
CA PHE A 17 3.00 4.18 -2.44
C PHE A 17 3.44 4.57 -3.84
N SER A 18 4.27 3.75 -4.47
CA SER A 18 4.66 3.97 -5.86
C SER A 18 3.49 3.84 -6.83
N HIS A 19 2.55 2.90 -6.60
CA HIS A 19 1.33 2.79 -7.39
C HIS A 19 0.39 3.98 -7.17
N ILE A 20 0.16 4.38 -5.92
CA ILE A 20 -0.65 5.56 -5.57
C ILE A 20 -0.16 6.80 -6.34
N ASN A 21 1.15 7.05 -6.33
CA ASN A 21 1.75 8.19 -7.03
C ASN A 21 1.67 8.06 -8.55
N ARG A 22 2.00 6.89 -9.12
CA ARG A 22 2.03 6.69 -10.58
C ARG A 22 0.64 6.74 -11.21
N CYS A 23 -0.38 6.33 -10.47
CA CYS A 23 -1.77 6.33 -10.93
C CYS A 23 -2.51 7.66 -10.64
N GLY A 24 -1.86 8.64 -9.98
CA GLY A 24 -2.50 9.93 -9.66
C GLY A 24 -3.63 9.82 -8.64
N VAL A 25 -3.60 8.80 -7.78
CA VAL A 25 -4.69 8.49 -6.83
C VAL A 25 -4.91 9.65 -5.84
N LEU A 26 -3.85 10.39 -5.51
CA LEU A 26 -3.92 11.53 -4.58
C LEU A 26 -4.86 12.65 -5.07
N ASP A 27 -5.08 12.76 -6.38
CA ASP A 27 -5.94 13.79 -6.99
C ASP A 27 -7.39 13.30 -7.20
N ALA A 28 -7.67 12.02 -6.92
CA ALA A 28 -9.00 11.43 -7.06
C ALA A 28 -9.91 11.78 -5.88
N ALA A 29 -11.23 11.63 -6.05
CA ALA A 29 -12.18 11.77 -4.95
C ALA A 29 -12.00 10.65 -3.90
N GLU A 30 -12.37 10.91 -2.63
CA GLU A 30 -12.11 9.99 -1.52
C GLU A 30 -12.72 8.60 -1.74
N ASP A 31 -13.92 8.52 -2.30
CA ASP A 31 -14.59 7.27 -2.66
C ASP A 31 -13.81 6.49 -3.74
N GLN A 32 -13.31 7.18 -4.76
CA GLN A 32 -12.48 6.59 -5.82
C GLN A 32 -11.12 6.13 -5.28
N GLN A 33 -10.54 6.86 -4.34
CA GLN A 33 -9.30 6.45 -3.67
C GLN A 33 -9.49 5.14 -2.90
N VAL A 34 -10.62 5.01 -2.18
CA VAL A 34 -10.94 3.81 -1.42
C VAL A 34 -11.18 2.62 -2.35
N GLU A 35 -11.97 2.79 -3.41
CA GLU A 35 -12.22 1.74 -4.41
C GLU A 35 -10.92 1.25 -5.06
N TRP A 36 -10.09 2.19 -5.53
CA TRP A 36 -8.80 1.85 -6.13
C TRP A 36 -7.88 1.12 -5.14
N LEU A 37 -7.88 1.53 -3.87
CA LEU A 37 -7.04 0.92 -2.84
C LEU A 37 -7.50 -0.50 -2.53
N ASP A 38 -8.82 -0.74 -2.46
CA ASP A 38 -9.38 -2.07 -2.20
C ASP A 38 -9.05 -3.04 -3.34
N ASP A 39 -9.14 -2.60 -4.60
CA ASP A 39 -8.70 -3.38 -5.76
C ASP A 39 -7.20 -3.64 -5.73
N THR A 40 -6.40 -2.63 -5.42
CA THR A 40 -4.94 -2.76 -5.38
C THR A 40 -4.51 -3.69 -4.25
N MET A 41 -5.21 -3.72 -3.12
CA MET A 41 -4.89 -4.61 -2.01
C MET A 41 -5.05 -6.09 -2.36
N GLN A 42 -5.98 -6.44 -3.27
CA GLN A 42 -6.09 -7.82 -3.79
C GLN A 42 -4.83 -8.22 -4.55
N PHE A 43 -4.32 -7.32 -5.41
CA PHE A 43 -3.04 -7.53 -6.10
C PHE A 43 -1.86 -7.64 -5.10
N MET A 44 -1.85 -6.82 -4.05
CA MET A 44 -0.78 -6.87 -3.04
C MET A 44 -0.78 -8.18 -2.25
N GLU A 45 -1.96 -8.73 -1.91
CA GLU A 45 -2.11 -10.02 -1.23
C GLU A 45 -1.54 -11.17 -2.09
N GLU A 46 -1.87 -11.21 -3.38
CA GLU A 46 -1.33 -12.22 -4.30
C GLU A 46 0.18 -12.09 -4.50
N ARG A 47 0.68 -10.85 -4.57
CA ARG A 47 2.08 -10.55 -4.84
C ARG A 47 3.00 -10.77 -3.63
N TYR A 48 2.47 -10.60 -2.44
CA TYR A 48 3.21 -10.74 -1.18
C TYR A 48 2.59 -11.86 -0.32
N PRO A 49 2.69 -13.13 -0.75
CA PRO A 49 2.06 -14.26 -0.05
C PRO A 49 2.67 -14.53 1.33
N ASP A 50 3.85 -13.96 1.62
CA ASP A 50 4.52 -14.06 2.91
C ASP A 50 3.97 -13.07 3.95
N LEU A 51 3.11 -12.12 3.55
CA LEU A 51 2.45 -11.22 4.49
C LEU A 51 1.25 -11.91 5.14
N SER A 52 1.18 -11.78 6.45
CA SER A 52 -0.01 -12.17 7.21
C SER A 52 -1.19 -11.24 6.95
N GLN A 53 -2.41 -11.70 7.24
CA GLN A 53 -3.61 -10.83 7.18
C GLN A 53 -3.47 -9.57 8.04
N THR A 54 -2.73 -9.64 9.15
CA THR A 54 -2.46 -8.48 10.00
C THR A 54 -1.58 -7.46 9.29
N GLU A 55 -0.52 -7.91 8.62
CA GLU A 55 0.39 -7.04 7.86
C GLU A 55 -0.30 -6.46 6.61
N LEU A 56 -1.16 -7.24 5.94
CA LEU A 56 -1.97 -6.74 4.82
C LEU A 56 -2.96 -5.66 5.28
N LYS A 57 -3.57 -5.84 6.45
CA LYS A 57 -4.42 -4.81 7.05
C LYS A 57 -3.62 -3.54 7.39
N GLU A 58 -2.44 -3.70 8.00
CA GLU A 58 -1.53 -2.58 8.28
C GLU A 58 -1.12 -1.85 6.99
N LEU A 59 -0.77 -2.59 5.94
CA LEU A 59 -0.44 -2.06 4.63
C LEU A 59 -1.58 -1.21 4.05
N ARG A 60 -2.83 -1.70 4.14
CA ARG A 60 -4.02 -0.94 3.73
C ARG A 60 -4.18 0.35 4.52
N GLU A 61 -4.02 0.29 5.85
CA GLU A 61 -4.12 1.47 6.70
C GLU A 61 -3.02 2.51 6.40
N LEU A 62 -1.81 2.05 6.06
CA LEU A 62 -0.72 2.91 5.58
C LEU A 62 -1.09 3.59 4.27
N GLY A 63 -1.68 2.86 3.32
CA GLY A 63 -2.19 3.42 2.05
C GLY A 63 -3.23 4.51 2.28
N ILE A 64 -4.24 4.27 3.12
CA ILE A 64 -5.27 5.26 3.45
C ILE A 64 -4.65 6.52 4.07
N ARG A 65 -3.73 6.36 5.03
CA ARG A 65 -3.04 7.50 5.65
C ARG A 65 -2.22 8.29 4.64
N TYR A 66 -1.59 7.60 3.69
CA TYR A 66 -0.79 8.24 2.65
C TYR A 66 -1.62 9.07 1.67
N CYS A 67 -2.86 8.65 1.38
CA CYS A 67 -3.77 9.39 0.51
C CYS A 67 -4.43 10.61 1.19
N ARG A 68 -4.40 10.72 2.52
CA ARG A 68 -5.00 11.85 3.23
C ARG A 68 -4.10 13.09 3.15
N PRO A 69 -4.65 14.28 2.83
CA PRO A 69 -3.90 15.53 2.92
C PRO A 69 -3.49 15.79 4.38
N ALA A 70 -2.28 16.36 4.55
CA ALA A 70 -1.69 16.72 5.84
C ALA A 70 -2.42 17.89 6.53
#